data_AF-A0A975L7S4-F1
#
_entry.id   AF-A0A975L7S4-F1
#
_cell.length_a   1.000
_cell.length_b   1.000
_cell.length_c   1.000
_cell.angle_alpha   90.00
_cell.angle_beta   90.00
_cell.angle_gamma   90.00
#
_symmetry.space_group_name_H-M   'P 1'
#
loop_
_entity.id
_entity.type
_entity.pdbx_description
1 polymer ?
#
loop_
_entity_poly.entity_id
_entity_poly.type
_entity_poly.pdbx_seq_one_letter_code
_entity_poly.pdbx_strand_id
1 'polypeptide(L)'
;MGLGKQDRTKAREELAHDQERAERLPELLRSVAEAERALDEARERGALVEEVHEQGVRLDTALTEAMRAAYARERVLVGVGGYTDRIRRRKRLARPEIKQATQVAEHLLTVREAHRLHGIQQAPRSVV
;
A
#
# COMPACT_ATOMS: atom_id res chain seq x y z
N MET A 1 -30.30 19.57 9.78
CA MET A 1 -29.42 19.23 10.94
C MET A 1 -28.93 17.77 10.96
N GLY A 2 -29.32 16.89 10.01
CA GLY A 2 -28.93 15.46 10.03
C GLY A 2 -27.64 15.08 9.27
N LEU A 3 -27.28 15.83 8.22
CA LEU A 3 -26.15 15.52 7.33
C LEU A 3 -24.81 15.46 8.08
N GLY A 4 -24.51 16.44 8.93
CA GLY A 4 -23.24 16.46 9.69
C GLY A 4 -23.08 15.35 10.75
N LYS A 5 -24.18 14.71 11.18
CA LYS A 5 -24.11 13.53 12.06
C LYS A 5 -23.82 12.26 11.25
N GLN A 6 -24.49 12.09 10.10
CA GLN A 6 -24.27 10.97 9.18
C GLN A 6 -22.84 10.97 8.63
N ASP A 7 -22.34 12.13 8.19
CA ASP A 7 -20.97 12.28 7.68
C ASP A 7 -19.92 11.91 8.73
N ARG A 8 -20.19 12.24 10.00
CA ARG A 8 -19.30 11.95 11.11
C ARG A 8 -19.36 10.49 11.57
N THR A 9 -20.48 9.81 11.37
CA THR A 9 -20.59 8.35 11.58
C THR A 9 -19.79 7.62 10.51
N LYS A 10 -20.00 7.97 9.24
CA LYS A 10 -19.25 7.40 8.11
C LYS A 10 -17.74 7.61 8.27
N ALA A 11 -17.31 8.81 8.65
CA ALA A 11 -15.90 9.11 8.90
C ALA A 11 -15.27 8.29 10.04
N ARG A 12 -16.07 7.80 11.01
CA ARG A 12 -15.58 6.90 12.06
C ARG A 12 -15.47 5.47 11.57
N GLU A 13 -16.41 5.01 10.76
CA GLU A 13 -16.37 3.68 10.13
C GLU A 13 -15.16 3.57 9.19
N GLU A 14 -14.93 4.58 8.34
CA GLU A 14 -13.76 4.65 7.47
C GLU A 14 -12.45 4.66 8.27
N LEU A 15 -12.41 5.41 9.38
CA LEU A 15 -11.25 5.41 10.28
C LEU A 15 -11.01 4.03 10.92
N ALA A 16 -12.07 3.33 11.37
CA ALA A 16 -11.94 2.01 11.98
C ALA A 16 -11.35 0.99 10.99
N HIS A 17 -11.84 1.00 9.75
CA HIS A 17 -11.29 0.15 8.70
C HIS A 17 -9.84 0.52 8.32
N ASP A 18 -9.49 1.81 8.37
CA ASP A 18 -8.10 2.23 8.20
C ASP A 18 -7.20 1.83 9.39
N GLN A 19 -7.74 1.74 10.62
CA GLN A 19 -7.02 1.19 11.77
C GLN A 19 -6.69 -0.28 11.57
N GLU A 20 -7.68 -1.10 11.21
CA GLU A 20 -7.49 -2.52 10.92
C GLU A 20 -6.45 -2.75 9.82
N ARG A 21 -6.47 -1.94 8.76
CA ARG A 21 -5.47 -2.01 7.69
C ARG A 21 -4.08 -1.57 8.16
N ALA A 22 -4.00 -0.49 8.92
CA ALA A 22 -2.72 0.04 9.41
C ALA A 22 -2.02 -0.92 10.37
N GLU A 23 -2.79 -1.67 11.18
CA GLU A 23 -2.26 -2.69 12.10
C GLU A 23 -1.58 -3.85 11.37
N ARG A 24 -2.03 -4.17 10.15
CA ARG A 24 -1.43 -5.22 9.31
C ARG A 24 -0.14 -4.79 8.60
N LEU A 25 0.24 -3.52 8.65
CA LEU A 25 1.40 -3.01 7.93
C LEU A 25 2.71 -3.80 8.21
N PRO A 26 3.08 -4.13 9.47
CA PRO A 26 4.32 -4.88 9.72
C PRO A 26 4.29 -6.29 9.11
N GLU A 27 3.13 -6.94 9.08
CA GLU A 27 2.96 -8.23 8.42
C GLU A 27 3.11 -8.11 6.91
N LEU A 28 2.45 -7.12 6.30
CA LEU A 28 2.53 -6.87 4.87
C LEU A 28 3.95 -6.54 4.40
N LEU A 29 4.74 -5.82 5.21
CA LEU A 29 6.15 -5.57 4.91
C LEU A 29 6.99 -6.85 4.92
N ARG A 30 6.69 -7.80 5.80
CA ARG A 30 7.32 -9.14 5.76
C ARG A 30 6.94 -9.88 4.50
N SER A 31 5.67 -9.84 4.09
CA SER A 31 5.20 -10.44 2.84
C SER A 31 5.87 -9.83 1.60
N VAL A 32 6.13 -8.51 1.60
CA VAL A 32 6.92 -7.85 0.54
C VAL A 32 8.32 -8.44 0.48
N ALA A 33 9.02 -8.51 1.62
CA ALA A 33 10.37 -9.05 1.67
C ALA A 33 10.44 -10.54 1.28
N GLU A 34 9.41 -11.32 1.60
CA GLU A 34 9.28 -12.72 1.17
C GLU A 34 9.06 -12.84 -0.33
N ALA A 35 8.16 -12.04 -0.90
CA ALA A 35 7.89 -12.04 -2.34
C ALA A 35 9.09 -11.56 -3.17
N GLU A 36 9.84 -10.59 -2.66
CA GLU A 36 11.08 -10.12 -3.29
C GLU A 36 12.13 -11.22 -3.33
N ARG A 37 12.40 -11.89 -2.21
CA ARG A 37 13.31 -13.05 -2.15
C ARG A 37 12.88 -14.16 -3.11
N ALA A 38 11.59 -14.51 -3.15
CA ALA A 38 11.09 -15.56 -4.03
C ALA A 38 11.27 -15.20 -5.53
N LEU A 39 11.12 -13.93 -5.89
CA LEU A 39 11.36 -13.46 -7.25
C LEU A 39 12.86 -13.52 -7.60
N ASP A 40 13.72 -13.10 -6.69
CA ASP A 40 15.17 -13.13 -6.90
C ASP A 40 15.68 -14.57 -7.01
N GLU A 41 15.25 -15.47 -6.11
CA GLU A 41 15.56 -16.90 -6.18
C GLU A 41 15.11 -17.54 -7.51
N ALA A 42 13.91 -17.19 -8.01
CA ALA A 42 13.41 -17.66 -9.30
C ALA A 42 14.29 -17.18 -10.47
N ARG A 43 14.78 -15.93 -10.42
CA ARG A 43 15.68 -15.38 -11.44
C ARG A 43 17.06 -16.03 -11.39
N GLU A 44 17.64 -16.18 -10.20
CA GLU A 44 18.98 -16.74 -9.99
C GLU A 44 19.08 -18.18 -10.48
N ARG A 45 18.04 -18.99 -10.24
CA ARG A 45 18.00 -20.39 -10.69
C ARG A 45 17.59 -20.56 -12.16
N GLY A 46 17.34 -19.46 -12.88
CA GLY A 46 16.91 -19.50 -14.28
C GLY A 46 15.56 -20.19 -14.47
N ALA A 47 14.60 -19.91 -13.59
CA ALA A 47 13.25 -20.47 -13.67
C ALA A 47 12.56 -20.11 -15.00
N LEU A 48 11.48 -20.83 -15.30
CA LEU A 48 10.66 -20.56 -16.48
C LEU A 48 10.08 -19.14 -16.43
N VAL A 49 9.88 -18.55 -17.61
CA VAL A 49 9.41 -17.16 -17.76
C VAL A 49 8.06 -16.96 -17.06
N GLU A 50 7.18 -17.96 -17.14
CA GLU A 50 5.87 -17.97 -16.48
C GLU A 50 6.02 -17.93 -14.96
N GLU A 51 6.96 -18.69 -14.41
CA GLU A 51 7.23 -18.71 -12.96
C GLU A 51 7.78 -17.36 -12.48
N VAL A 52 8.75 -16.78 -13.20
CA VAL A 52 9.29 -15.45 -12.89
C VAL A 52 8.20 -14.37 -13.01
N HIS A 53 7.33 -14.48 -14.00
CA HIS A 53 6.17 -13.61 -14.15
C HIS A 53 5.23 -13.70 -12.96
N GLU A 54 4.86 -14.92 -12.53
CA GLU A 54 4.00 -15.14 -11.36
C GLU A 54 4.59 -14.54 -10.08
N GLN A 55 5.88 -14.74 -9.81
CA GLN A 55 6.54 -14.12 -8.65
C GLN A 55 6.57 -12.59 -8.76
N GLY A 56 6.76 -12.06 -9.97
CA GLY A 56 6.68 -10.62 -10.24
C GLY A 56 5.30 -10.05 -9.88
N VAL A 57 4.22 -10.73 -10.26
CA VAL A 57 2.84 -10.33 -9.93
C VAL A 57 2.58 -10.43 -8.42
N ARG A 58 3.11 -11.46 -7.75
CA ARG A 58 3.01 -11.60 -6.29
C ARG A 58 3.68 -10.45 -5.56
N LEU A 59 4.89 -10.05 -5.98
CA LEU A 59 5.57 -8.89 -5.40
C LEU A 59 4.79 -7.58 -5.62
N ASP A 60 4.24 -7.35 -6.82
CA ASP A 60 3.38 -6.18 -7.08
C ASP A 60 2.15 -6.14 -6.15
N THR A 61 1.54 -7.30 -5.92
CA THR A 61 0.39 -7.44 -5.02
C THR A 61 0.78 -7.13 -3.58
N ALA A 62 1.89 -7.69 -3.09
CA ALA A 62 2.40 -7.43 -1.74
C ALA A 62 2.74 -5.95 -1.53
N LEU A 63 3.42 -5.33 -2.49
CA LEU A 63 3.74 -3.89 -2.47
C LEU A 63 2.48 -3.03 -2.47
N THR A 64 1.47 -3.41 -3.26
CA THR A 64 0.18 -2.70 -3.31
C THR A 64 -0.52 -2.72 -1.96
N GLU A 65 -0.60 -3.87 -1.31
CA GLU A 65 -1.25 -4.01 -0.01
C GLU A 65 -0.47 -3.29 1.10
N ALA A 66 0.86 -3.41 1.13
CA ALA A 66 1.71 -2.67 2.06
C ALA A 66 1.56 -1.15 1.90
N MET A 67 1.57 -0.65 0.65
CA MET A 67 1.37 0.76 0.33
C MET A 67 -0.01 1.25 0.81
N ARG A 68 -1.08 0.47 0.59
CA ARG A 68 -2.43 0.80 1.05
C ARG A 68 -2.50 0.87 2.58
N ALA A 69 -1.88 -0.07 3.27
CA ALA A 69 -1.79 -0.08 4.73
C ALA A 69 -0.96 1.11 5.28
N ALA A 70 0.12 1.50 4.60
CA ALA A 70 0.91 2.67 4.96
C ALA A 70 0.11 3.98 4.81
N TYR A 71 -0.65 4.14 3.72
CA TYR A 71 -1.58 5.27 3.59
C TYR A 71 -2.74 5.22 4.58
N ALA A 72 -3.20 4.02 4.97
CA ALA A 72 -4.17 3.89 6.05
C ALA A 72 -3.60 4.38 7.38
N ARG A 73 -2.35 4.04 7.70
CA ARG A 73 -1.63 4.55 8.88
C ARG A 73 -1.55 6.09 8.88
N GLU A 74 -1.24 6.73 7.75
CA GLU A 74 -1.30 8.19 7.61
C GLU A 74 -2.68 8.72 8.00
N ARG A 75 -3.75 8.16 7.42
CA ARG A 75 -5.12 8.62 7.68
C ARG A 75 -5.55 8.40 9.12
N VAL A 76 -5.10 7.31 9.76
CA VAL A 76 -5.31 7.06 11.20
C VAL A 76 -4.68 8.15 12.05
N LEU A 77 -3.43 8.55 11.75
CA LEU A 77 -2.73 9.61 12.47
C LEU A 77 -3.38 10.99 12.25
N VAL A 78 -3.91 11.23 11.04
CA VAL A 78 -4.72 12.42 10.75
C VAL A 78 -6.01 12.40 11.60
N GLY A 79 -6.67 11.25 11.71
CA GLY A 79 -7.88 11.02 12.50
C GLY A 79 -9.16 11.54 11.84
N VAL A 80 -10.32 11.30 12.49
CA VAL A 80 -11.69 11.58 11.97
C VAL A 80 -11.82 12.98 11.35
N GLY A 81 -11.21 13.99 11.98
CA GLY A 81 -11.31 15.37 11.52
C GLY A 81 -10.71 15.63 10.14
N GLY A 82 -9.84 14.76 9.63
CA GLY A 82 -9.29 14.87 8.28
C GLY A 82 -10.19 14.30 7.19
N TYR A 83 -11.15 13.43 7.53
CA TYR A 83 -12.13 12.89 6.59
C TYR A 83 -13.25 13.90 6.32
N THR A 84 -13.58 14.70 7.32
CA THR A 84 -14.67 15.69 7.22
C THR A 84 -14.22 17.06 6.71
N ASP A 85 -12.93 17.41 6.85
CA ASP A 85 -12.42 18.76 6.53
C ASP A 85 -11.02 18.72 5.91
N ARG A 86 -10.92 19.15 4.64
CA ARG A 86 -9.67 19.22 3.87
C ARG A 86 -8.63 20.17 4.46
N ILE A 87 -9.04 21.30 5.05
CA ILE A 87 -8.14 22.29 5.64
C ILE A 87 -7.52 21.71 6.91
N ARG A 88 -8.35 21.05 7.72
CA ARG A 88 -7.89 20.33 8.91
C ARG A 88 -6.94 19.18 8.54
N ARG A 89 -7.23 18.42 7.47
CA ARG A 89 -6.32 17.40 6.94
C ARG A 89 -4.97 18.01 6.56
N ARG A 90 -4.95 19.04 5.71
CA ARG A 90 -3.71 19.70 5.27
C ARG A 90 -2.85 20.20 6.44
N LYS A 91 -3.46 20.81 7.45
CA LYS A 91 -2.74 21.29 8.65
C LYS A 91 -2.14 20.13 9.46
N ARG A 92 -2.80 18.96 9.50
CA ARG A 92 -2.28 17.78 10.19
C ARG A 92 -1.16 17.09 9.41
N LEU A 93 -1.24 17.03 8.09
CA LEU A 93 -0.16 16.49 7.24
C LEU A 93 1.19 17.18 7.46
N ALA A 94 1.20 18.41 7.98
CA ALA A 94 2.43 19.11 8.32
C ALA A 94 3.15 18.56 9.57
N ARG A 95 2.50 17.73 10.39
CA ARG A 95 3.08 17.16 11.61
C ARG A 95 4.20 16.16 11.29
N PRO A 96 5.33 16.16 12.01
CA PRO A 96 6.47 15.29 11.71
C PRO A 96 6.12 13.80 11.62
N GLU A 97 5.36 13.27 12.58
CA GLU A 97 4.94 11.86 12.62
C GLU A 97 4.10 11.47 11.40
N ILE A 98 3.23 12.37 10.94
CA ILE A 98 2.38 12.13 9.77
C ILE A 98 3.20 12.20 8.50
N LYS A 99 4.13 13.15 8.40
CA LYS A 99 5.08 13.22 7.28
C LYS A 99 5.90 11.94 7.15
N GLN A 100 6.39 11.38 8.25
CA GLN A 100 7.12 10.11 8.23
C GLN A 100 6.24 8.97 7.71
N ALA A 101 4.99 8.87 8.16
CA ALA A 101 4.05 7.87 7.65
C ALA A 101 3.77 8.06 6.14
N THR A 102 3.59 9.30 5.68
CA THR A 102 3.43 9.62 4.25
C THR A 102 4.68 9.22 3.45
N GLN A 103 5.88 9.52 3.94
CA GLN A 103 7.14 9.15 3.28
C GLN A 103 7.27 7.64 3.10
N VAL A 104 6.90 6.86 4.11
CA VAL A 104 6.88 5.38 4.00
C VAL A 104 5.91 4.92 2.91
N ALA A 105 4.71 5.50 2.86
CA ALA A 105 3.72 5.15 1.85
C ALA A 105 4.17 5.52 0.42
N GLU A 106 4.74 6.73 0.24
CA GLU A 106 5.27 7.20 -1.03
C GLU A 106 6.51 6.42 -1.49
N HIS A 107 7.34 5.97 -0.55
CA HIS A 107 8.46 5.08 -0.85
C HIS A 107 7.97 3.74 -1.40
N LEU A 108 6.99 3.11 -0.75
CA LEU A 108 6.37 1.87 -1.25
C LEU A 108 5.70 2.05 -2.61
N LEU A 109 5.04 3.19 -2.84
CA LEU A 109 4.48 3.52 -4.15
C LEU A 109 5.59 3.62 -5.21
N THR A 110 6.68 4.32 -4.91
CA THR A 110 7.83 4.45 -5.82
C THR A 110 8.42 3.09 -6.17
N VAL A 111 8.66 2.23 -5.17
CA VAL A 111 9.18 0.87 -5.38
C VAL A 111 8.24 0.03 -6.23
N ARG A 112 6.92 0.12 -5.97
CA ARG A 112 5.90 -0.57 -6.78
C ARG A 112 5.89 -0.12 -8.23
N GLU A 113 5.91 1.19 -8.49
CA GLU A 113 5.91 1.69 -9.87
C GLU A 113 7.21 1.30 -10.60
N ALA A 114 8.36 1.35 -9.93
CA ALA A 114 9.61 0.84 -10.49
C ALA A 114 9.53 -0.67 -10.82
N HIS A 115 8.95 -1.47 -9.92
CA HIS A 115 8.74 -2.90 -10.14
C HIS A 115 7.79 -3.19 -11.30
N ARG A 116 6.71 -2.41 -11.46
CA ARG A 116 5.79 -2.53 -12.60
C ARG A 116 6.45 -2.22 -13.94
N LEU A 117 7.37 -1.26 -13.95
CA LEU A 117 8.07 -0.86 -15.17
C LEU A 117 9.15 -1.87 -15.59
N HIS A 118 9.85 -2.47 -14.62
CA HIS A 118 11.08 -3.22 -14.91
C HIS A 118 11.16 -4.63 -14.29
N GLY A 119 10.39 -4.89 -13.24
CA GLY A 119 10.51 -6.11 -12.45
C GLY A 119 9.56 -7.25 -12.83
N ILE A 120 8.48 -6.97 -13.58
CA ILE A 120 7.57 -8.00 -14.08
C ILE A 120 8.02 -8.44 -15.48
N GLN A 121 8.54 -9.66 -15.57
CA GLN A 121 8.91 -10.25 -16.85
C GLN A 121 7.67 -10.51 -17.70
N GLN A 122 7.72 -10.21 -19.01
CA GLN A 122 6.60 -10.50 -19.90
C GLN A 122 6.60 -11.98 -20.30
N ALA A 123 5.56 -12.70 -19.91
CA ALA A 123 5.30 -14.03 -20.45
C ALA A 123 4.70 -13.90 -21.87
N PRO A 124 5.09 -14.78 -22.82
CA PRO A 124 4.46 -14.81 -24.13
C PRO A 124 2.96 -15.05 -23.97
N ARG A 125 2.13 -14.21 -24.61
CA ARG A 125 0.69 -14.48 -24.67
C ARG A 125 0.51 -15.75 -25.49
N SER A 126 0.02 -16.81 -24.87
CA SER A 126 -0.46 -17.97 -25.63
C SER A 126 -1.59 -17.48 -26.52
N VAL A 127 -1.34 -17.44 -27.83
CA VAL A 127 -2.38 -17.20 -28.84
C VAL A 127 -3.02 -18.56 -29.07
N VAL A 128 -4.08 -18.84 -28.32
CA VAL A 128 -4.94 -20.01 -28.55
C VAL A 128 -6.00 -19.65 -29.59
#